data_AF-A0A2A6RNB4-F1
#
_entry.id   AF-A0A2A6RNB4-F1
#
_cell.length_a   1.000
_cell.length_b   1.000
_cell.length_c   1.000
_cell.angle_alpha   90.00
_cell.angle_beta   90.00
_cell.angle_gamma   90.00
#
_symmetry.space_group_name_H-M   'P 1'
#
loop_
_entity.id
_entity.type
_entity.pdbx_description
1 polymer ?
#
loop_
_entity_poly.entity_id
_entity_poly.type
_entity_poly.pdbx_seq_one_letter_code
_entity_poly.pdbx_strand_id
1 'polypeptide(L)'
;MRPDEFITRRRDNWERLEQLLKQAGAGLARLSAEELREMGRLYRQAAADLALARRDLPNHAVVPFLNGLVARGHGAIYRESGPSGAVRVRTFFTHGLPRAFRETWGSTLAAFLVFLIPAIIGYLATWRDPDIAGSFIPGVERIVAEVAAGTEWWLRINEEGRSVASAEIMTNNIGVAFRAFAGGVTMGLYTLYILAFNGLFLGIIAGAAHHFDFADNLWGFVAAHGAIELSVIFIAGGAGLQLSWAILRPGLLTRRAALVVAARRALLLILGCVPLLILAGLIEAFISPSALPLAVKYAVALITGAALWFYLLAVGRE
;
A
#
# COMPACT_ATOMS: atom_id res chain seq x y z
N MET A 1 -8.96 53.40 24.69
CA MET A 1 -8.37 52.74 25.87
C MET A 1 -6.86 52.92 25.80
N ARG A 2 -6.16 53.25 26.89
CA ARG A 2 -4.70 53.36 26.83
C ARG A 2 -4.11 51.94 26.70
N PRO A 3 -3.12 51.71 25.80
CA PRO A 3 -2.53 50.38 25.60
C PRO A 3 -2.05 49.73 26.90
N ASP A 4 -1.44 50.51 27.79
CA ASP A 4 -0.84 50.03 29.05
C ASP A 4 -1.88 49.55 30.07
N GLU A 5 -3.06 50.17 30.09
CA GLU A 5 -4.17 49.78 30.98
C GLU A 5 -4.82 48.47 30.50
N PHE A 6 -4.98 48.33 29.19
CA PHE A 6 -5.48 47.10 28.57
C PHE A 6 -4.54 45.92 28.86
N ILE A 7 -3.23 46.13 28.69
CA ILE A 7 -2.22 45.10 28.92
C ILE A 7 -2.14 44.73 30.40
N THR A 8 -2.01 45.71 31.29
CA THR A 8 -1.89 45.46 32.74
C THR A 8 -3.07 44.66 33.27
N ARG A 9 -4.30 44.94 32.80
CA ARG A 9 -5.50 44.24 33.27
C ARG A 9 -5.64 42.80 32.75
N ARG A 10 -5.03 42.48 31.61
CA ARG A 10 -5.24 41.20 30.91
C ARG A 10 -4.03 40.27 30.93
N ARG A 11 -2.84 40.79 31.26
CA ARG A 11 -1.56 40.06 31.25
C ARG A 11 -1.61 38.75 32.02
N ASP A 12 -2.11 38.75 33.25
CA ASP A 12 -2.13 37.55 34.11
C ASP A 12 -2.89 36.38 33.46
N ASN A 13 -4.00 36.69 32.77
CA ASN A 13 -4.78 35.68 32.05
C ASN A 13 -4.02 35.12 30.85
N TRP A 14 -3.26 35.96 30.14
CA TRP A 14 -2.45 35.54 28.99
C TRP A 14 -1.26 34.69 29.43
N GLU A 15 -0.61 35.05 30.53
CA GLU A 15 0.49 34.29 31.12
C GLU A 15 0.01 32.94 31.65
N ARG A 16 -1.15 32.90 32.33
CA ARG A 16 -1.77 31.65 32.79
C ARG A 16 -2.14 30.74 31.63
N LEU A 17 -2.71 31.29 30.56
CA LEU A 17 -2.99 30.52 29.34
C LEU A 17 -1.69 29.96 28.72
N GLU A 18 -0.62 30.75 28.67
CA GLU A 18 0.66 30.29 28.15
C GLU A 18 1.27 29.16 29.01
N GLN A 19 1.15 29.25 30.34
CA GLN A 19 1.57 28.17 31.25
C GLN A 19 0.79 26.88 31.02
N LEU A 20 -0.55 26.96 30.93
CA LEU A 20 -1.40 25.80 30.66
C LEU A 20 -1.09 25.17 29.29
N LEU A 21 -0.80 25.98 28.27
CA LEU A 21 -0.37 25.49 26.95
C LEU A 21 1.00 24.81 27.00
N LYS A 22 1.95 25.33 27.79
CA LYS A 22 3.25 24.68 28.01
C LYS A 22 3.10 23.35 28.75
N GLN A 23 2.22 23.27 29.74
CA GLN A 23 1.93 22.06 30.52
C GLN A 23 1.24 20.98 29.68
N ALA A 24 0.31 21.37 28.81
CA ALA A 24 -0.33 20.46 27.86
C ALA A 24 0.67 19.86 26.86
N GLY A 25 1.62 20.65 26.35
CA GLY A 25 2.63 20.18 25.41
C GLY A 25 2.03 19.47 24.18
N ALA A 26 2.27 18.17 24.04
CA ALA A 26 1.79 17.36 22.92
C ALA A 26 0.39 16.74 23.14
N GLY A 27 -0.24 16.90 24.31
CA GLY A 27 -1.54 16.30 24.57
C GLY A 27 -2.23 16.78 25.86
N LEU A 28 -3.54 16.97 25.78
CA LEU A 28 -4.38 17.51 26.87
C LEU A 28 -4.47 16.61 28.11
N ALA A 29 -4.05 15.34 28.02
CA ALA A 29 -4.12 14.36 29.10
C ALA A 29 -3.26 14.67 30.33
N ARG A 30 -2.35 15.65 30.24
CA ARG A 30 -1.52 16.13 31.36
C ARG A 30 -2.20 17.21 32.21
N LEU A 31 -3.33 17.73 31.75
CA LEU A 31 -4.12 18.70 32.48
C LEU A 31 -5.23 17.98 33.27
N SER A 32 -5.47 18.45 34.49
CA SER A 32 -6.67 18.08 35.24
C SER A 32 -7.93 18.60 34.55
N ALA A 33 -9.09 18.04 34.91
CA ALA A 33 -10.38 18.47 34.37
C ALA A 33 -10.70 19.94 34.69
N GLU A 34 -10.14 20.50 35.75
CA GLU A 34 -10.30 21.90 36.14
C GLU A 34 -9.39 22.81 35.31
N GLU A 35 -8.11 22.45 35.16
CA GLU A 35 -7.16 23.17 34.29
C GLU A 35 -7.61 23.17 32.82
N LEU A 36 -8.21 22.08 32.34
CA LEU A 36 -8.74 22.00 30.98
C LEU A 36 -9.91 22.99 30.75
N ARG A 37 -10.82 23.09 31.74
CA ARG A 37 -11.93 24.06 31.72
C ARG A 37 -11.40 25.50 31.81
N GLU A 38 -10.41 25.72 32.68
CA GLU A 38 -9.73 27.00 32.83
C GLU A 38 -9.08 27.44 31.51
N MET A 39 -8.33 26.54 30.87
CA MET A 39 -7.66 26.78 29.58
C MET A 39 -8.67 27.16 28.49
N GLY A 40 -9.80 26.44 28.39
CA GLY A 40 -10.86 26.74 27.42
C GLY A 40 -11.50 28.11 27.64
N ARG A 41 -11.70 28.53 28.89
CA ARG A 41 -12.19 29.88 29.23
C ARG A 41 -11.18 30.96 28.87
N LEU A 42 -9.91 30.79 29.26
CA LEU A 42 -8.83 31.74 29.00
C LEU A 42 -8.56 31.89 27.50
N TYR A 43 -8.63 30.81 26.73
CA TYR A 43 -8.53 30.84 25.27
C TYR A 43 -9.61 31.73 24.62
N ARG A 44 -10.88 31.56 25.01
CA ARG A 44 -11.98 32.39 24.47
C ARG A 44 -11.79 33.86 24.85
N GLN A 45 -11.30 34.13 26.05
CA GLN A 45 -10.96 35.49 26.48
C GLN A 45 -9.81 36.08 25.66
N ALA A 46 -8.73 35.34 25.42
CA ALA A 46 -7.62 35.78 24.59
C ALA A 46 -8.03 36.03 23.12
N ALA A 47 -8.95 35.22 22.58
CA ALA A 47 -9.51 35.44 21.24
C ALA A 47 -10.36 36.72 21.17
N ALA A 48 -11.15 37.02 22.21
CA ALA A 48 -11.89 38.28 22.31
C ALA A 48 -10.94 39.49 22.47
N ASP A 49 -9.91 39.35 23.31
CA ASP A 49 -8.88 40.38 23.49
C ASP A 49 -8.11 40.64 22.19
N LEU A 50 -7.83 39.61 21.37
CA LEU A 50 -7.22 39.77 20.05
C LEU A 50 -8.13 40.56 19.10
N ALA A 51 -9.45 40.31 19.11
CA ALA A 51 -10.40 41.05 18.29
C ALA A 51 -10.46 42.53 18.69
N LEU A 52 -10.46 42.82 20.00
CA LEU A 52 -10.39 44.19 20.52
C LEU A 52 -9.06 44.87 20.18
N ALA A 53 -7.93 44.17 20.35
CA ALA A 53 -6.61 44.71 20.05
C ALA A 53 -6.45 45.02 18.55
N ARG A 54 -7.00 44.19 17.65
CA ARG A 54 -6.99 44.47 16.20
C ARG A 54 -7.82 45.71 15.83
N ARG A 55 -8.92 45.96 16.54
CA ARG A 55 -9.79 47.12 16.31
C ARG A 55 -9.18 48.41 16.86
N ASP A 56 -8.72 48.37 18.11
CA ASP A 56 -8.37 49.58 18.87
C ASP A 56 -6.86 49.87 18.88
N LEU A 57 -6.02 48.87 18.60
CA LEU A 57 -4.55 48.93 18.70
C LEU A 57 -3.85 48.24 17.50
N PRO A 58 -4.23 48.51 16.24
CA PRO A 58 -3.82 47.71 15.07
C PRO A 58 -2.30 47.62 14.85
N ASN A 59 -1.54 48.65 15.22
CA ASN A 59 -0.08 48.71 15.04
C ASN A 59 0.72 48.37 16.32
N HIS A 60 0.05 47.94 17.39
CA HIS A 60 0.71 47.66 18.67
C HIS A 60 1.25 46.22 18.73
N ALA A 61 2.41 46.02 19.37
CA ALA A 61 3.08 44.72 19.49
C ALA A 61 2.25 43.63 20.23
N VAL A 62 1.17 44.03 20.92
CA VAL A 62 0.24 43.10 21.59
C VAL A 62 -0.57 42.27 20.58
N VAL A 63 -0.82 42.80 19.37
CA VAL A 63 -1.59 42.10 18.33
C VAL A 63 -0.86 40.84 17.84
N PRO A 64 0.41 40.88 17.39
CA PRO A 64 1.12 39.66 17.00
C PRO A 64 1.31 38.68 18.17
N PHE A 65 1.52 39.16 19.40
CA PHE A 65 1.59 38.33 20.60
C PHE A 65 0.29 37.53 20.82
N LEU A 66 -0.86 38.23 20.88
CA LEU A 66 -2.16 37.61 21.07
C LEU A 66 -2.53 36.68 19.90
N ASN A 67 -2.16 37.06 18.68
CA ASN A 67 -2.36 36.20 17.51
C ASN A 67 -1.61 34.88 17.65
N GLY A 68 -0.34 34.92 18.07
CA GLY A 68 0.45 33.71 18.35
C GLY A 68 -0.13 32.88 19.50
N LEU A 69 -0.55 33.53 20.59
CA LEU A 69 -1.14 32.85 21.75
C LEU A 69 -2.45 32.13 21.38
N VAL A 70 -3.35 32.80 20.65
CA VAL A 70 -4.61 32.25 20.16
C VAL A 70 -4.37 31.12 19.15
N ALA A 71 -3.40 31.26 18.24
CA ALA A 71 -3.06 30.21 17.28
C ALA A 71 -2.59 28.93 17.99
N ARG A 72 -1.70 29.04 19.00
CA ARG A 72 -1.27 27.90 19.82
C ARG A 72 -2.42 27.30 20.62
N GLY A 73 -3.26 28.15 21.23
CA GLY A 73 -4.45 27.70 21.96
C GLY A 73 -5.44 26.96 21.07
N HIS A 74 -5.66 27.44 19.85
CA HIS A 74 -6.52 26.78 18.87
C HIS A 74 -5.96 25.40 18.49
N GLY A 75 -4.66 25.32 18.22
CA GLY A 75 -3.97 24.06 17.94
C GLY A 75 -4.02 23.06 19.10
N ALA A 76 -4.00 23.51 20.35
CA ALA A 76 -4.08 22.64 21.53
C ALA A 76 -5.50 22.16 21.84
N ILE A 77 -6.52 23.02 21.68
CA ILE A 77 -7.92 22.72 22.01
C ILE A 77 -8.61 21.95 20.89
N TYR A 78 -8.30 22.28 19.62
CA TYR A 78 -8.99 21.74 18.45
C TYR A 78 -8.13 20.76 17.63
N ARG A 79 -6.85 20.50 17.97
CA ARG A 79 -6.26 19.22 17.56
C ARG A 79 -6.98 18.14 18.33
N GLU A 80 -7.92 17.48 17.65
CA GLU A 80 -8.20 16.09 17.96
C GLU A 80 -6.85 15.38 18.07
N SER A 81 -6.57 14.82 19.25
CA SER A 81 -5.50 13.85 19.40
C SER A 81 -5.94 12.63 18.59
N GLY A 82 -5.82 12.72 17.26
CA GLY A 82 -6.15 11.63 16.36
C GLY A 82 -5.35 10.39 16.79
N PRO A 83 -5.84 9.18 16.46
CA PRO A 83 -5.19 7.94 16.88
C PRO A 83 -3.69 8.00 16.60
N SER A 84 -2.87 7.48 17.51
CA SER A 84 -1.41 7.48 17.32
C SER A 84 -1.05 6.83 15.98
N GLY A 85 0.14 7.14 15.44
CA GLY A 85 0.60 6.56 14.17
C GLY A 85 0.49 5.03 14.13
N ALA A 86 0.84 4.38 15.24
CA ALA A 86 0.70 2.93 15.42
C ALA A 86 -0.77 2.46 15.36
N VAL A 87 -1.71 3.19 15.98
CA VAL A 87 -3.13 2.84 15.92
C VAL A 87 -3.64 2.98 14.48
N ARG A 88 -3.26 4.04 13.75
CA ARG A 88 -3.68 4.20 12.34
C ARG A 88 -3.16 3.08 11.44
N VAL A 89 -1.89 2.70 11.60
CA VAL A 89 -1.29 1.58 10.85
C VAL A 89 -2.00 0.27 11.21
N ARG A 90 -2.24 0.01 12.50
CA ARG A 90 -2.99 -1.17 12.94
C ARG A 90 -4.41 -1.18 12.36
N THR A 91 -5.14 -0.07 12.41
CA THR A 91 -6.50 0.01 11.85
C THR A 91 -6.49 -0.16 10.33
N PHE A 92 -5.49 0.37 9.63
CA PHE A 92 -5.32 0.17 8.21
C PHE A 92 -5.15 -1.32 7.86
N PHE A 93 -4.25 -2.04 8.53
CA PHE A 93 -4.06 -3.47 8.25
C PHE A 93 -5.20 -4.34 8.80
N THR A 94 -5.85 -3.99 9.90
CA THR A 94 -6.91 -4.84 10.47
C THR A 94 -8.28 -4.62 9.83
N HIS A 95 -8.58 -3.41 9.34
CA HIS A 95 -9.89 -3.07 8.77
C HIS A 95 -9.79 -2.49 7.37
N GLY A 96 -8.86 -1.56 7.14
CA GLY A 96 -8.75 -0.83 5.86
C GLY A 96 -8.45 -1.73 4.66
N LEU A 97 -7.34 -2.47 4.72
CA LEU A 97 -6.88 -3.32 3.61
C LEU A 97 -7.83 -4.50 3.33
N PRO A 98 -8.24 -5.31 4.34
CA PRO A 98 -9.18 -6.42 4.10
C PRO A 98 -10.53 -5.95 3.55
N ARG A 99 -11.07 -4.83 4.04
CA ARG A 99 -12.31 -4.25 3.52
C ARG A 99 -12.15 -3.77 2.08
N ALA A 100 -11.08 -3.04 1.78
CA ALA A 100 -10.79 -2.59 0.42
C ALA A 100 -10.70 -3.77 -0.55
N PHE A 101 -10.04 -4.86 -0.14
CA PHE A 101 -9.94 -6.07 -0.96
C PHE A 101 -11.30 -6.69 -1.25
N ARG A 102 -12.16 -6.85 -0.24
CA ARG A 102 -13.50 -7.43 -0.41
C ARG A 102 -14.37 -6.57 -1.32
N GLU A 103 -14.25 -5.24 -1.24
CA GLU A 103 -14.93 -4.31 -2.13
C GLU A 103 -14.42 -4.37 -3.59
N THR A 104 -13.22 -4.92 -3.83
CA THR A 104 -12.64 -5.09 -5.16
C THR A 104 -12.58 -6.53 -5.66
N TRP A 105 -13.13 -7.49 -4.92
CA TRP A 105 -13.01 -8.93 -5.20
C TRP A 105 -13.36 -9.30 -6.64
N GLY A 106 -14.46 -8.77 -7.18
CA GLY A 106 -14.87 -9.05 -8.57
C GLY A 106 -13.83 -8.61 -9.60
N SER A 107 -13.17 -7.47 -9.38
CA SER A 107 -12.11 -6.99 -10.27
C SER A 107 -10.81 -7.78 -10.08
N THR A 108 -10.49 -8.21 -8.87
CA THR A 108 -9.37 -9.12 -8.59
C THR A 108 -9.57 -10.47 -9.29
N LEU A 109 -10.78 -11.03 -9.24
CA LEU A 109 -11.12 -12.26 -9.96
C LEU A 109 -11.01 -12.06 -11.47
N ALA A 110 -11.46 -10.93 -12.02
CA ALA A 110 -11.28 -10.62 -13.43
C ALA A 110 -9.80 -10.55 -13.82
N ALA A 111 -8.96 -9.92 -12.99
CA ALA A 111 -7.52 -9.86 -13.21
C ALA A 111 -6.87 -11.26 -13.19
N PHE A 112 -7.28 -12.11 -12.25
CA PHE A 112 -6.86 -13.52 -12.20
C PHE A 112 -7.22 -14.26 -13.49
N LEU A 113 -8.45 -14.10 -14.00
CA LEU A 113 -8.87 -14.78 -15.25
C LEU A 113 -8.09 -14.28 -16.48
N VAL A 114 -7.85 -12.97 -16.57
CA VAL A 114 -7.03 -12.37 -17.64
C VAL A 114 -5.60 -12.90 -17.62
N PHE A 115 -5.05 -13.18 -16.44
CA PHE A 115 -3.75 -13.84 -16.29
C PHE A 115 -3.80 -15.33 -16.61
N LEU A 116 -4.81 -16.03 -16.09
CA LEU A 116 -4.91 -17.49 -16.15
C LEU A 116 -5.09 -18.00 -17.58
N ILE A 117 -5.90 -17.33 -18.39
CA ILE A 117 -6.20 -17.80 -19.75
C ILE A 117 -4.93 -17.87 -20.61
N PRO A 118 -4.11 -16.80 -20.74
CA PRO A 118 -2.84 -16.87 -21.44
C PRO A 118 -1.83 -17.82 -20.79
N ALA A 119 -1.85 -17.97 -19.46
CA ALA A 119 -0.99 -18.94 -18.78
C ALA A 119 -1.29 -20.39 -19.21
N ILE A 120 -2.56 -20.76 -19.28
CA ILE A 120 -2.98 -22.08 -19.77
C ILE A 120 -2.60 -22.25 -21.24
N ILE A 121 -2.82 -21.23 -22.07
CA ILE A 121 -2.45 -21.27 -23.50
C ILE A 121 -0.94 -21.49 -23.66
N GLY A 122 -0.12 -20.69 -22.98
CA GLY A 122 1.34 -20.81 -23.00
C GLY A 122 1.80 -22.18 -22.54
N TYR A 123 1.27 -22.65 -21.41
CA TYR A 123 1.59 -23.97 -20.88
C TYR A 123 1.26 -25.10 -21.85
N LEU A 124 0.04 -25.12 -22.39
CA LEU A 124 -0.40 -26.18 -23.29
C LEU A 124 0.32 -26.17 -24.64
N ALA A 125 0.78 -24.99 -25.09
CA ALA A 125 1.55 -24.85 -26.30
C ALA A 125 2.97 -25.39 -26.11
N THR A 126 3.69 -24.91 -25.09
CA THR A 126 5.11 -25.26 -24.89
C THR A 126 5.32 -26.63 -24.27
N TRP A 127 4.33 -27.16 -23.55
CA TRP A 127 4.37 -28.56 -23.12
C TRP A 127 4.37 -29.54 -24.30
N ARG A 128 3.67 -29.20 -25.39
CA ARG A 128 3.63 -30.02 -26.62
C ARG A 128 4.83 -29.77 -27.52
N ASP A 129 5.20 -28.51 -27.68
CA ASP A 129 6.26 -28.08 -28.58
C ASP A 129 6.96 -26.85 -27.97
N PRO A 130 8.11 -27.03 -27.28
CA PRO A 130 8.83 -25.93 -26.67
C PRO A 130 9.35 -24.87 -27.66
N ASP A 131 9.57 -25.23 -28.93
CA ASP A 131 10.12 -24.33 -29.94
C ASP A 131 9.12 -23.20 -30.32
N ILE A 132 7.83 -23.41 -30.07
CA ILE A 132 6.79 -22.41 -30.30
C ILE A 132 6.91 -21.19 -29.37
N ALA A 133 7.66 -21.30 -28.26
CA ALA A 133 7.74 -20.29 -27.22
C ALA A 133 8.16 -18.91 -27.79
N GLY A 134 9.14 -18.91 -28.69
CA GLY A 134 9.64 -17.71 -29.37
C GLY A 134 8.62 -16.98 -30.23
N SER A 135 7.65 -17.71 -30.77
CA SER A 135 6.55 -17.13 -31.55
C SER A 135 5.58 -16.34 -30.69
N PHE A 136 5.48 -16.66 -29.39
CA PHE A 136 4.66 -15.93 -28.43
C PHE A 136 5.40 -14.75 -27.81
N ILE A 137 6.63 -15.00 -27.33
CA ILE A 137 7.45 -13.98 -26.65
C ILE A 137 8.87 -14.07 -27.21
N PRO A 138 9.27 -13.18 -28.14
CA PRO A 138 10.63 -13.16 -28.67
C PRO A 138 11.67 -12.99 -27.55
N GLY A 139 12.68 -13.85 -27.54
CA GLY A 139 13.76 -13.89 -26.54
C GLY A 139 13.51 -14.86 -25.37
N VAL A 140 12.31 -15.41 -25.23
CA VAL A 140 12.00 -16.41 -24.18
C VAL A 140 12.70 -17.76 -24.43
N GLU A 141 13.09 -18.03 -25.67
CA GLU A 141 13.79 -19.25 -26.11
C GLU A 141 15.07 -19.48 -25.32
N ARG A 142 15.75 -18.39 -24.90
CA ARG A 142 16.94 -18.48 -24.04
C ARG A 142 16.62 -19.13 -22.69
N ILE A 143 15.48 -18.79 -22.10
CA ILE A 143 15.05 -19.34 -20.80
C ILE A 143 14.58 -20.78 -20.99
N VAL A 144 13.86 -21.06 -22.09
CA VAL A 144 13.48 -22.43 -22.46
C VAL A 144 14.72 -23.31 -22.67
N ALA A 145 15.79 -22.77 -23.26
CA ALA A 145 17.06 -23.49 -23.41
C ALA A 145 17.76 -23.72 -22.05
N GLU A 146 17.71 -22.77 -21.11
CA GLU A 146 18.19 -22.99 -19.73
C GLU A 146 17.39 -24.11 -19.05
N VAL A 147 16.06 -24.14 -19.21
CA VAL A 147 15.19 -25.21 -18.71
C VAL A 147 15.57 -26.56 -19.35
N ALA A 148 15.74 -26.61 -20.66
CA ALA A 148 16.12 -27.83 -21.39
C ALA A 148 17.51 -28.35 -20.97
N ALA A 149 18.42 -27.45 -20.60
CA ALA A 149 19.73 -27.78 -20.07
C ALA A 149 19.71 -28.17 -18.57
N GLY A 150 18.54 -28.17 -17.92
CA GLY A 150 18.42 -28.44 -16.49
C GLY A 150 19.07 -27.36 -15.61
N THR A 151 19.21 -26.13 -16.13
CA THR A 151 19.89 -25.05 -15.43
C THR A 151 18.96 -24.41 -14.41
N GLU A 152 19.30 -24.56 -13.13
CA GLU A 152 18.63 -23.87 -12.03
C GLU A 152 19.13 -22.41 -11.93
N TRP A 153 18.67 -21.53 -12.83
CA TRP A 153 19.16 -20.15 -12.92
C TRP A 153 19.05 -19.37 -11.61
N TRP A 154 18.09 -19.72 -10.75
CA TRP A 154 17.91 -19.13 -9.43
C TRP A 154 19.04 -19.44 -8.45
N LEU A 155 19.90 -20.43 -8.70
CA LEU A 155 21.09 -20.65 -7.87
C LEU A 155 22.10 -19.51 -7.99
N ARG A 156 22.07 -18.73 -9.08
CA ARG A 156 22.86 -17.49 -9.22
C ARG A 156 22.56 -16.47 -8.11
N ILE A 157 21.35 -16.51 -7.51
CA ILE A 157 20.97 -15.70 -6.33
C ILE A 157 21.92 -15.95 -5.15
N ASN A 158 22.43 -17.18 -4.99
CA ASN A 158 23.41 -17.51 -3.95
C ASN A 158 24.81 -16.96 -4.28
N GLU A 159 25.16 -16.88 -5.56
CA GLU A 159 26.48 -16.49 -6.06
C GLU A 159 26.66 -14.97 -6.10
N GLU A 160 25.64 -14.24 -6.56
CA GLU A 160 25.63 -12.77 -6.69
C GLU A 160 25.40 -12.05 -5.35
N GLY A 161 25.04 -12.80 -4.32
CA GLY A 161 24.70 -12.31 -2.99
C GLY A 161 23.19 -12.13 -2.83
N ARG A 162 22.61 -12.93 -1.93
CA ARG A 162 21.16 -13.03 -1.71
C ARG A 162 20.46 -11.68 -1.52
N SER A 163 21.09 -10.72 -0.85
CA SER A 163 20.52 -9.40 -0.60
C SER A 163 20.36 -8.55 -1.87
N VAL A 164 21.28 -8.67 -2.84
CA VAL A 164 21.25 -7.90 -4.09
C VAL A 164 20.21 -8.50 -5.02
N ALA A 165 20.28 -9.81 -5.27
CA ALA A 165 19.32 -10.53 -6.10
C ALA A 165 17.88 -10.45 -5.55
N SER A 166 17.69 -10.52 -4.22
CA SER A 166 16.37 -10.30 -3.60
C SER A 166 15.80 -8.91 -3.89
N ALA A 167 16.64 -7.87 -3.81
CA ALA A 167 16.20 -6.50 -4.05
C ALA A 167 15.79 -6.29 -5.52
N GLU A 168 16.51 -6.90 -6.47
CA GLU A 168 16.19 -6.81 -7.90
C GLU A 168 14.86 -7.50 -8.22
N ILE A 169 14.67 -8.74 -7.75
CA ILE A 169 13.45 -9.49 -8.03
C ILE A 169 12.24 -8.82 -7.34
N MET A 170 12.40 -8.43 -6.08
CA MET A 170 11.38 -7.68 -5.35
C MET A 170 11.02 -6.37 -6.07
N THR A 171 12.01 -5.63 -6.56
CA THR A 171 11.76 -4.39 -7.32
C THR A 171 11.03 -4.67 -8.62
N ASN A 172 11.35 -5.78 -9.30
CA ASN A 172 10.64 -6.17 -10.51
C ASN A 172 9.17 -6.50 -10.21
N ASN A 173 8.88 -7.28 -9.17
CA ASN A 173 7.51 -7.71 -8.82
C ASN A 173 6.68 -6.52 -8.29
N ILE A 174 7.28 -5.64 -7.50
CA ILE A 174 6.67 -4.33 -7.14
C ILE A 174 6.40 -3.50 -8.40
N GLY A 175 7.35 -3.48 -9.33
CA GLY A 175 7.19 -2.81 -10.61
C GLY A 175 6.04 -3.35 -11.45
N VAL A 176 5.88 -4.68 -11.54
CA VAL A 176 4.76 -5.33 -12.24
C VAL A 176 3.43 -4.95 -11.60
N ALA A 177 3.32 -5.06 -10.27
CA ALA A 177 2.11 -4.69 -9.55
C ALA A 177 1.75 -3.21 -9.77
N PHE A 178 2.73 -2.31 -9.66
CA PHE A 178 2.50 -0.88 -9.87
C PHE A 178 2.11 -0.56 -11.31
N ARG A 179 2.76 -1.17 -12.31
CA ARG A 179 2.41 -1.01 -13.74
C ARG A 179 1.02 -1.54 -14.05
N ALA A 180 0.65 -2.70 -13.51
CA ALA A 180 -0.68 -3.27 -13.66
C ALA A 180 -1.76 -2.33 -13.09
N PHE A 181 -1.50 -1.75 -11.92
CA PHE A 181 -2.38 -0.75 -11.32
C PHE A 181 -2.46 0.55 -12.14
N ALA A 182 -1.31 1.18 -12.42
CA ALA A 182 -1.24 2.46 -13.12
C ALA A 182 -1.80 2.36 -14.55
N GLY A 183 -1.67 1.18 -15.18
CA GLY A 183 -2.28 0.86 -16.46
C GLY A 183 -3.79 1.05 -16.51
N GLY A 184 -4.48 1.06 -15.37
CA GLY A 184 -5.91 1.31 -15.30
C GLY A 184 -6.31 2.66 -15.89
N VAL A 185 -5.43 3.66 -15.80
CA VAL A 185 -5.63 4.99 -16.38
C VAL A 185 -5.75 4.96 -17.91
N THR A 186 -5.15 3.96 -18.57
CA THR A 186 -5.25 3.73 -20.03
C THR A 186 -6.56 3.04 -20.42
N MET A 187 -7.64 3.28 -19.68
CA MET A 187 -8.89 2.51 -19.77
C MET A 187 -8.68 0.99 -19.59
N GLY A 188 -7.63 0.60 -18.86
CA GLY A 188 -7.32 -0.78 -18.52
C GLY A 188 -6.56 -1.56 -19.59
N LEU A 189 -6.32 -1.00 -20.78
CA LEU A 189 -5.60 -1.69 -21.86
C LEU A 189 -4.21 -2.14 -21.42
N TYR A 190 -3.45 -1.25 -20.76
CA TYR A 190 -2.12 -1.59 -20.25
C TYR A 190 -2.17 -2.58 -19.07
N THR A 191 -3.20 -2.50 -18.21
CA THR A 191 -3.41 -3.49 -17.14
C THR A 191 -3.62 -4.89 -17.72
N LEU A 192 -4.49 -5.00 -18.73
CA LEU A 192 -4.77 -6.26 -19.42
C LEU A 192 -3.52 -6.82 -20.09
N TYR A 193 -2.75 -5.97 -20.79
CA TYR A 193 -1.49 -6.34 -21.40
C TYR A 193 -0.50 -6.92 -20.38
N ILE A 194 -0.28 -6.23 -19.24
CA ILE A 194 0.65 -6.69 -18.20
C ILE A 194 0.22 -8.04 -17.63
N LEU A 195 -1.07 -8.20 -17.30
CA LEU A 195 -1.58 -9.47 -16.74
C LEU A 195 -1.47 -10.61 -17.76
N ALA A 196 -1.85 -10.36 -19.01
CA ALA A 196 -1.82 -11.37 -20.07
C ALA A 196 -0.38 -11.78 -20.42
N PHE A 197 0.54 -10.81 -20.50
CA PHE A 197 1.95 -11.08 -20.78
C PHE A 197 2.60 -11.90 -19.67
N ASN A 198 2.40 -11.53 -18.40
CA ASN A 198 2.98 -12.28 -17.28
C ASN A 198 2.35 -13.67 -17.15
N GLY A 199 1.04 -13.80 -17.42
CA GLY A 199 0.36 -15.09 -17.48
C GLY A 199 0.97 -15.98 -18.56
N LEU A 200 1.05 -15.49 -19.80
CA LEU A 200 1.62 -16.20 -20.93
C LEU A 200 3.08 -16.62 -20.68
N PHE A 201 3.89 -15.71 -20.13
CA PHE A 201 5.29 -15.97 -19.79
C PHE A 201 5.42 -17.10 -18.77
N LEU A 202 4.69 -17.04 -17.65
CA LEU A 202 4.70 -18.10 -16.64
C LEU A 202 4.22 -19.43 -17.24
N GLY A 203 3.17 -19.39 -18.05
CA GLY A 203 2.66 -20.55 -18.77
C GLY A 203 3.71 -21.21 -19.65
N ILE A 204 4.39 -20.42 -20.50
CA ILE A 204 5.45 -20.88 -21.39
C ILE A 204 6.55 -21.61 -20.62
N ILE A 205 7.06 -21.00 -19.54
CA ILE A 205 8.14 -21.58 -18.72
C ILE A 205 7.66 -22.84 -18.00
N ALA A 206 6.45 -22.84 -17.45
CA ALA A 206 5.88 -24.01 -16.78
C ALA A 206 5.62 -25.18 -17.74
N GLY A 207 5.15 -24.90 -18.96
CA GLY A 207 4.91 -25.92 -19.99
C GLY A 207 6.21 -26.53 -20.49
N ALA A 208 7.22 -25.70 -20.76
CA ALA A 208 8.55 -26.16 -21.14
C ALA A 208 9.20 -26.97 -20.00
N ALA A 209 9.10 -26.51 -18.76
CA ALA A 209 9.62 -27.25 -17.61
C ALA A 209 8.94 -28.61 -17.45
N HIS A 210 7.65 -28.73 -17.73
CA HIS A 210 6.99 -30.03 -17.75
C HIS A 210 7.46 -30.91 -18.91
N HIS A 211 7.70 -30.33 -20.08
CA HIS A 211 8.22 -31.08 -21.24
C HIS A 211 9.60 -31.69 -20.99
N PHE A 212 10.49 -30.95 -20.31
CA PHE A 212 11.87 -31.36 -20.06
C PHE A 212 12.10 -31.98 -18.67
N ASP A 213 11.06 -32.50 -18.01
CA ASP A 213 11.13 -33.11 -16.67
C ASP A 213 11.77 -32.20 -15.59
N PHE A 214 11.64 -30.89 -15.75
CA PHE A 214 12.18 -29.83 -14.88
C PHE A 214 11.10 -29.18 -13.99
N ALA A 215 9.86 -29.70 -14.03
CA ALA A 215 8.72 -29.11 -13.32
C ALA A 215 8.93 -29.07 -11.80
N ASP A 216 9.48 -30.13 -11.20
CA ASP A 216 9.73 -30.18 -9.76
C ASP A 216 10.74 -29.14 -9.30
N ASN A 217 11.78 -28.88 -10.10
CA ASN A 217 12.77 -27.85 -9.84
C ASN A 217 12.11 -26.46 -9.90
N LEU A 218 11.35 -26.20 -10.98
CA LEU A 218 10.63 -24.95 -11.16
C LEU A 218 9.63 -24.69 -10.03
N TRP A 219 8.76 -25.65 -9.71
CA TRP A 219 7.76 -25.48 -8.65
C TRP A 219 8.38 -25.46 -7.27
N GLY A 220 9.48 -26.18 -7.05
CA GLY A 220 10.30 -26.08 -5.86
C GLY A 220 10.84 -24.66 -5.64
N PHE A 221 11.19 -23.95 -6.71
CA PHE A 221 11.60 -22.55 -6.63
C PHE A 221 10.39 -21.61 -6.46
N VAL A 222 9.41 -21.68 -7.35
CA VAL A 222 8.29 -20.71 -7.46
C VAL A 222 7.27 -20.84 -6.33
N ALA A 223 6.91 -22.06 -5.92
CA ALA A 223 5.74 -22.26 -5.07
C ALA A 223 5.85 -21.54 -3.72
N ALA A 224 7.03 -21.52 -3.11
CA ALA A 224 7.25 -20.98 -1.77
C ALA A 224 6.79 -19.51 -1.62
N HIS A 225 7.06 -18.66 -2.63
CA HIS A 225 6.69 -17.24 -2.62
C HIS A 225 5.49 -16.91 -3.53
N GLY A 226 5.27 -17.72 -4.58
CA GLY A 226 4.31 -17.44 -5.64
C GLY A 226 2.87 -17.27 -5.16
N ALA A 227 2.47 -17.92 -4.07
CA ALA A 227 1.14 -17.77 -3.49
C ALA A 227 0.84 -16.32 -3.06
N ILE A 228 1.80 -15.64 -2.40
CA ILE A 228 1.65 -14.24 -1.99
C ILE A 228 1.78 -13.34 -3.22
N GLU A 229 2.80 -13.56 -4.04
CA GLU A 229 3.13 -12.69 -5.15
C GLU A 229 2.01 -12.62 -6.19
N LEU A 230 1.52 -13.77 -6.66
CA LEU A 230 0.43 -13.82 -7.63
C LEU A 230 -0.84 -13.20 -7.06
N SER A 231 -1.15 -13.46 -5.78
CA SER A 231 -2.29 -12.82 -5.10
C SER A 231 -2.18 -11.29 -5.13
N VAL A 232 -0.99 -10.75 -4.86
CA VAL A 232 -0.75 -9.30 -4.94
C VAL A 232 -0.87 -8.79 -6.38
N ILE A 233 -0.32 -9.48 -7.38
CA ILE A 233 -0.43 -9.09 -8.79
C ILE A 233 -1.91 -9.03 -9.21
N PHE A 234 -2.73 -9.99 -8.79
CA PHE A 234 -4.16 -9.99 -9.09
C PHE A 234 -4.91 -8.87 -8.36
N ILE A 235 -4.53 -8.55 -7.12
CA ILE A 235 -5.09 -7.40 -6.38
C ILE A 235 -4.74 -6.10 -7.09
N ALA A 236 -3.49 -5.91 -7.48
CA ALA A 236 -3.03 -4.71 -8.17
C ALA A 236 -3.65 -4.57 -9.57
N GLY A 237 -3.74 -5.67 -10.33
CA GLY A 237 -4.45 -5.73 -11.60
C GLY A 237 -5.94 -5.42 -11.44
N GLY A 238 -6.60 -6.00 -10.43
CA GLY A 238 -7.99 -5.71 -10.12
C GLY A 238 -8.23 -4.25 -9.74
N ALA A 239 -7.31 -3.64 -9.00
CA ALA A 239 -7.33 -2.21 -8.69
C ALA A 239 -7.18 -1.34 -9.96
N GLY A 240 -6.32 -1.75 -10.90
CA GLY A 240 -6.21 -1.13 -12.23
C GLY A 240 -7.50 -1.26 -13.06
N LEU A 241 -8.15 -2.42 -13.04
CA LEU A 241 -9.45 -2.62 -13.69
C LEU A 241 -10.58 -1.82 -13.03
N GLN A 242 -10.52 -1.54 -11.73
CA GLN A 242 -11.47 -0.62 -11.09
C GLN A 242 -11.26 0.83 -11.54
N LEU A 243 -10.01 1.27 -11.68
CA LEU A 243 -9.70 2.59 -12.24
C LEU A 243 -10.25 2.74 -13.65
N SER A 244 -10.05 1.74 -14.51
CA SER A 244 -10.56 1.79 -15.88
C SER A 244 -12.09 1.81 -15.90
N TRP A 245 -12.73 1.02 -15.04
CA TRP A 245 -14.18 1.02 -14.92
C TRP A 245 -14.74 2.38 -14.51
N ALA A 246 -14.08 3.09 -13.59
CA ALA A 246 -14.47 4.44 -13.18
C ALA A 246 -14.37 5.48 -14.32
N ILE A 247 -13.45 5.28 -15.28
CA ILE A 247 -13.32 6.13 -16.47
C ILE A 247 -14.41 5.82 -17.50
N LEU A 248 -14.63 4.52 -17.75
CA LEU A 248 -15.57 4.02 -18.75
C LEU A 248 -17.03 4.22 -18.34
N ARG A 249 -17.34 3.98 -17.06
CA ARG A 249 -18.70 4.01 -16.51
C ARG A 249 -18.74 4.75 -15.15
N PRO A 250 -18.61 6.09 -15.15
CA PRO A 250 -18.55 6.88 -13.92
C PRO A 250 -19.89 7.00 -13.16
N GLY A 251 -20.99 6.56 -13.77
CA GLY A 251 -22.33 6.67 -13.18
C GLY A 251 -22.79 8.12 -13.08
N LEU A 252 -23.24 8.53 -11.88
CA LEU A 252 -23.69 9.90 -11.59
C LEU A 252 -22.54 10.88 -11.33
N LEU A 253 -21.32 10.39 -11.19
CA LEU A 253 -20.14 11.23 -10.97
C LEU A 253 -19.57 11.71 -12.31
N THR A 254 -18.86 12.84 -12.28
CA THR A 254 -17.96 13.17 -13.39
C THR A 254 -16.83 12.14 -13.45
N ARG A 255 -16.25 11.90 -14.64
CA ARG A 255 -15.10 10.96 -14.79
C ARG A 255 -13.96 11.28 -13.83
N ARG A 256 -13.66 12.57 -13.62
CA ARG A 256 -12.64 13.01 -12.68
C ARG A 256 -12.98 12.64 -11.24
N ALA A 257 -14.23 12.87 -10.81
CA ALA A 257 -14.67 12.52 -9.46
C ALA A 257 -14.69 11.00 -9.24
N ALA A 258 -15.22 10.23 -10.20
CA ALA A 258 -15.21 8.77 -10.17
C ALA A 258 -13.78 8.22 -10.07
N LEU A 259 -12.85 8.78 -10.85
CA LEU A 259 -11.44 8.41 -10.82
C LEU A 259 -10.80 8.69 -9.46
N VAL A 260 -11.08 9.83 -8.83
CA VAL A 260 -10.56 10.14 -7.49
C VAL A 260 -11.05 9.14 -6.45
N VAL A 261 -12.33 8.73 -6.51
CA VAL A 261 -12.89 7.73 -5.59
C VAL A 261 -12.22 6.36 -5.81
N ALA A 262 -12.13 5.91 -7.06
CA ALA A 262 -11.48 4.64 -7.40
C ALA A 262 -9.99 4.64 -7.03
N ALA A 263 -9.27 5.74 -7.30
CA ALA A 263 -7.85 5.89 -6.97
C ALA A 263 -7.59 5.84 -5.47
N ARG A 264 -8.46 6.43 -4.64
CA ARG A 264 -8.32 6.32 -3.17
C ARG A 264 -8.40 4.86 -2.71
N ARG A 265 -9.38 4.09 -3.19
CA ARG A 265 -9.49 2.67 -2.84
C ARG A 265 -8.30 1.87 -3.36
N ALA A 266 -7.90 2.11 -4.59
CA ALA A 266 -6.78 1.42 -5.20
C ALA A 266 -5.43 1.72 -4.52
N LEU A 267 -5.19 2.96 -4.09
CA LEU A 267 -4.00 3.31 -3.32
C LEU A 267 -3.93 2.56 -1.98
N LEU A 268 -5.07 2.34 -1.30
CA LEU A 268 -5.09 1.52 -0.08
C LEU A 268 -4.64 0.09 -0.37
N LEU A 269 -5.09 -0.51 -1.47
CA LEU A 269 -4.67 -1.85 -1.88
C LEU A 269 -3.18 -1.90 -2.20
N ILE A 270 -2.67 -0.96 -3.01
CA ILE A 270 -1.25 -0.94 -3.41
C ILE A 270 -0.34 -0.74 -2.20
N LEU A 271 -0.64 0.21 -1.33
CA LEU A 271 0.14 0.44 -0.10
C LEU A 271 0.12 -0.78 0.83
N GLY A 272 -1.02 -1.49 0.90
CA GLY A 272 -1.14 -2.73 1.66
C GLY A 272 -0.41 -3.92 1.05
N CYS A 273 -0.26 -3.92 -0.29
CA CYS A 273 0.41 -4.98 -1.03
C CYS A 273 1.94 -4.89 -0.99
N VAL A 274 2.53 -3.70 -0.84
CA VAL A 274 3.99 -3.53 -0.80
C VAL A 274 4.65 -4.38 0.30
N PRO A 275 4.19 -4.37 1.57
CA PRO A 275 4.74 -5.27 2.60
C PRO A 275 4.59 -6.76 2.29
N LEU A 276 3.52 -7.14 1.57
CA LEU A 276 3.31 -8.54 1.15
C LEU A 276 4.32 -8.94 0.07
N LEU A 277 4.64 -8.06 -0.88
CA LEU A 277 5.69 -8.30 -1.88
C LEU A 277 7.09 -8.35 -1.26
N ILE A 278 7.33 -7.52 -0.23
CA ILE A 278 8.58 -7.62 0.54
C ILE A 278 8.68 -8.99 1.22
N LEU A 279 7.59 -9.46 1.84
CA LEU A 279 7.53 -10.80 2.41
C LEU A 279 7.77 -11.90 1.36
N ALA A 280 7.15 -11.78 0.18
CA ALA A 280 7.36 -12.71 -0.93
C ALA A 280 8.82 -12.73 -1.39
N GLY A 281 9.44 -11.57 -1.61
CA GLY A 281 10.85 -11.45 -2.01
C GLY A 281 11.84 -11.96 -0.97
N LEU A 282 11.50 -11.90 0.33
CA LEU A 282 12.27 -12.54 1.40
C LEU A 282 12.14 -14.06 1.34
N ILE A 283 10.93 -14.59 1.14
CA ILE A 283 10.73 -16.04 0.96
C ILE A 283 11.51 -16.52 -0.27
N GLU A 284 11.44 -15.78 -1.37
CA GLU A 284 12.17 -16.08 -2.59
C GLU A 284 13.69 -16.09 -2.36
N ALA A 285 14.25 -15.09 -1.70
CA ALA A 285 15.71 -15.01 -1.52
C ALA A 285 16.28 -16.06 -0.56
N PHE A 286 15.50 -16.47 0.43
CA PHE A 286 15.99 -17.33 1.52
C PHE A 286 15.52 -18.77 1.43
N ILE A 287 14.29 -19.01 0.96
CA ILE A 287 13.65 -20.34 0.94
C ILE A 287 13.72 -20.93 -0.46
N SER A 288 13.42 -20.18 -1.52
CA SER A 288 13.35 -20.72 -2.88
C SER A 288 14.67 -21.34 -3.38
N PRO A 289 15.86 -20.70 -3.26
CA PRO A 289 17.15 -21.27 -3.68
C PRO A 289 17.80 -22.13 -2.58
N SER A 290 17.09 -22.46 -1.50
CA SER A 290 17.61 -23.30 -0.43
C SER A 290 17.52 -24.80 -0.77
N ALA A 291 18.37 -25.60 -0.14
CA ALA A 291 18.35 -27.07 -0.20
C ALA A 291 17.23 -27.70 0.67
N LEU A 292 16.23 -26.92 1.11
CA LEU A 292 15.10 -27.45 1.87
C LEU A 292 14.29 -28.46 1.04
N PRO A 293 13.73 -29.51 1.66
CA PRO A 293 12.86 -30.46 0.96
C PRO A 293 11.66 -29.76 0.30
N LEU A 294 11.22 -30.25 -0.86
CA LEU A 294 10.05 -29.73 -1.58
C LEU A 294 8.81 -29.62 -0.69
N ALA A 295 8.59 -30.62 0.17
CA ALA A 295 7.48 -30.61 1.14
C ALA A 295 7.49 -29.38 2.06
N VAL A 296 8.66 -28.91 2.49
CA VAL A 296 8.80 -27.70 3.31
C VAL A 296 8.45 -26.46 2.48
N LYS A 297 8.93 -26.38 1.24
CA LYS A 297 8.64 -25.25 0.34
C LYS A 297 7.14 -25.15 0.02
N TYR A 298 6.48 -26.28 -0.21
CA TYR A 298 5.03 -26.35 -0.39
C TYR A 298 4.26 -26.03 0.90
N ALA A 299 4.75 -26.45 2.06
CA ALA A 299 4.13 -26.07 3.34
C ALA A 299 4.20 -24.56 3.56
N VAL A 300 5.34 -23.92 3.26
CA VAL A 300 5.48 -22.46 3.31
C VAL A 300 4.47 -21.79 2.37
N ALA A 301 4.37 -22.25 1.12
CA ALA A 301 3.40 -21.74 0.16
C ALA A 301 1.95 -21.84 0.67
N LEU A 302 1.57 -23.01 1.19
CA LEU A 302 0.23 -23.28 1.68
C LEU A 302 -0.10 -22.43 2.92
N ILE A 303 0.81 -22.39 3.89
CA ILE A 303 0.60 -21.65 5.14
C ILE A 303 0.51 -20.15 4.87
N THR A 304 1.46 -19.60 4.10
CA THR A 304 1.49 -18.16 3.81
C THR A 304 0.34 -17.73 2.92
N GLY A 305 0.00 -18.53 1.90
CA GLY A 305 -1.18 -18.33 1.07
C GLY A 305 -2.47 -18.40 1.87
N ALA A 306 -2.69 -19.46 2.65
CA ALA A 306 -3.87 -19.60 3.49
C ALA A 306 -3.99 -18.47 4.51
N ALA A 307 -2.88 -18.07 5.14
CA ALA A 307 -2.85 -16.94 6.07
C ALA A 307 -3.23 -15.63 5.38
N LEU A 308 -2.71 -15.36 4.18
CA LEU A 308 -3.05 -14.16 3.39
C LEU A 308 -4.55 -14.15 3.04
N TRP A 309 -5.08 -15.24 2.51
CA TRP A 309 -6.48 -15.31 2.10
C TRP A 309 -7.43 -15.27 3.30
N PHE A 310 -7.09 -15.96 4.39
CA PHE A 310 -7.81 -15.85 5.66
C PHE A 310 -7.81 -14.40 6.16
N TYR A 311 -6.65 -13.74 6.14
CA TYR A 311 -6.51 -12.34 6.53
C TYR A 311 -7.42 -11.42 5.70
N LEU A 312 -7.36 -11.52 4.37
CA LEU A 312 -8.14 -10.67 3.47
C LEU A 312 -9.65 -10.92 3.56
N LEU A 313 -10.07 -12.16 3.78
CA LEU A 313 -11.48 -12.56 3.78
C LEU A 313 -12.15 -12.47 5.16
N ALA A 314 -11.43 -12.77 6.25
CA ALA A 314 -12.01 -12.96 7.58
C ALA A 314 -11.74 -11.80 8.54
N VAL A 315 -10.61 -11.09 8.42
CA VAL A 315 -10.22 -10.05 9.38
C VAL A 315 -10.98 -8.74 9.12
N GLY A 316 -11.37 -8.05 10.20
CA GLY A 316 -12.06 -6.77 10.16
C GLY A 316 -13.44 -6.85 9.51
N ARG A 317 -14.16 -7.96 9.73
CA ARG A 317 -15.58 -8.07 9.38
C ARG A 317 -16.41 -7.43 10.49
N GLU A 318 -17.38 -6.62 10.08
CA GLU A 318 -18.47 -6.09 10.91
C GLU A 318 -19.72 -6.94 10.67
#